data_AF-A0A4U2YT50-F1
#
_entry.id   AF-A0A4U2YT50-F1
#
_cell.length_a   1.000
_cell.length_b   1.000
_cell.length_c   1.000
_cell.angle_alpha   90.00
_cell.angle_beta   90.00
_cell.angle_gamma   90.00
#
_symmetry.space_group_name_H-M   'P 1'
#
loop_
_entity.id
_entity.type
_entity.pdbx_description
1 polymer ?
#
loop_
_entity_poly.entity_id
_entity_poly.type
_entity_poly.pdbx_seq_one_letter_code
_entity_poly.pdbx_strand_id
1 'polypeptide(L)'
;MSKEIINVILPMKTYDTTKMDSWTKEQWKEFVGGEKDHDGIQLLLISDSDFYLKITCIYFNEVTDEMFLNFDTQNKIDRNINIQFGQWQIDDRIYNLSSEKHLYLDKFSGVRSFQKSVKRSYLEEWDKLIIEIKILEAETNVIIRELEFQIIQHYTQIF
;
A
#
# COMPACT_ATOMS: atom_id res chain seq x y z
N MET A 1 23.78 -6.24 5.86
CA MET A 1 22.54 -6.88 5.40
C MET A 1 22.08 -6.10 4.17
N SER A 2 21.64 -6.76 3.10
CA SER A 2 21.20 -6.08 1.86
C SER A 2 19.68 -5.83 1.90
N LYS A 3 19.26 -4.63 1.51
CA LYS A 3 17.85 -4.28 1.34
C LYS A 3 17.21 -5.12 0.23
N GLU A 4 16.05 -5.69 0.50
CA GLU A 4 15.22 -6.44 -0.44
C GLU A 4 14.28 -5.48 -1.19
N ILE A 5 14.38 -5.43 -2.52
CA ILE A 5 13.55 -4.56 -3.36
C ILE A 5 12.46 -5.40 -4.03
N ILE A 6 11.20 -5.04 -3.82
CA ILE A 6 10.03 -5.75 -4.35
C ILE A 6 9.27 -4.79 -5.27
N ASN A 7 9.28 -5.11 -6.57
CA ASN A 7 8.53 -4.36 -7.56
C ASN A 7 7.09 -4.88 -7.62
N VAL A 8 6.12 -3.99 -7.50
CA VAL A 8 4.70 -4.31 -7.50
C VAL A 8 4.00 -3.49 -8.57
N ILE A 9 3.32 -4.18 -9.50
CA ILE A 9 2.52 -3.53 -10.54
C ILE A 9 1.09 -3.46 -10.06
N LEU A 10 0.54 -2.25 -9.99
CA LEU A 10 -0.87 -2.00 -9.70
C LEU A 10 -1.61 -1.74 -11.03
N PRO A 11 -2.36 -2.71 -11.58
CA PRO A 11 -3.12 -2.49 -12.79
C PRO A 11 -4.27 -1.52 -12.52
N MET A 12 -4.32 -0.44 -13.30
CA MET A 12 -5.36 0.58 -13.24
C MET A 12 -6.11 0.60 -14.57
N LYS A 13 -7.42 0.77 -14.51
CA LYS A 13 -8.25 0.93 -15.70
C LYS A 13 -8.48 2.41 -15.97
N THR A 14 -8.35 2.83 -17.22
CA THR A 14 -8.79 4.15 -17.68
C THR A 14 -9.76 3.99 -18.84
N TYR A 15 -10.70 4.93 -18.96
CA TYR A 15 -11.82 4.87 -19.90
C TYR A 15 -11.82 6.12 -20.77
N ASP A 16 -12.02 5.97 -22.09
CA ASP A 16 -12.15 7.10 -23.01
C ASP A 16 -13.53 7.75 -22.88
N THR A 17 -13.64 8.69 -21.95
CA THR A 17 -14.89 9.41 -21.68
C THR A 17 -15.35 10.27 -22.86
N THR A 18 -14.52 10.50 -23.88
CA THR A 18 -14.95 11.21 -25.11
C THR A 18 -15.91 10.37 -25.95
N LYS A 19 -15.91 9.04 -25.78
CA LYS A 19 -16.80 8.11 -26.48
C LYS A 19 -17.99 7.66 -25.64
N MET A 20 -18.22 8.29 -24.49
CA MET A 20 -19.21 7.87 -23.50
C MET A 20 -20.64 7.77 -24.07
N ASP A 21 -21.01 8.64 -25.00
CA ASP A 21 -22.31 8.61 -25.69
C ASP A 21 -22.49 7.37 -26.59
N SER A 22 -21.39 6.72 -26.97
CA SER A 22 -21.37 5.51 -27.81
C SER A 22 -21.17 4.22 -27.02
N TRP A 23 -21.03 4.30 -25.70
CA TRP A 23 -20.81 3.13 -24.86
C TRP A 23 -22.05 2.23 -24.79
N THR A 24 -21.84 0.92 -24.85
CA THR A 24 -22.89 -0.06 -24.61
C THR A 24 -23.32 -0.06 -23.14
N LYS A 25 -24.45 -0.70 -22.84
CA LYS A 25 -24.93 -0.85 -21.45
C LYS A 25 -23.91 -1.59 -20.58
N GLU A 26 -23.18 -2.53 -21.15
CA GLU A 26 -22.15 -3.32 -20.49
C GLU A 26 -20.93 -2.46 -20.16
N GLN A 27 -20.48 -1.61 -21.10
CA GLN A 27 -19.39 -0.66 -20.89
C GLN A 27 -19.75 0.38 -19.81
N TRP A 28 -20.98 0.87 -19.82
CA TRP A 28 -21.50 1.74 -18.76
C TRP A 28 -21.52 1.06 -17.39
N LYS A 29 -21.94 -0.21 -17.34
CA LYS A 29 -21.95 -0.99 -16.09
C LYS A 29 -20.54 -1.24 -15.57
N GLU A 30 -19.56 -1.47 -16.45
CA GLU A 30 -18.15 -1.61 -16.07
C GLU A 30 -17.55 -0.29 -15.56
N PHE A 31 -17.88 0.83 -16.19
CA PHE A 31 -17.42 2.17 -15.77
C PHE A 31 -17.97 2.59 -14.40
N VAL A 32 -19.28 2.42 -14.18
CA VAL A 32 -19.92 2.78 -12.91
C VAL A 32 -19.46 1.86 -11.77
N GLY A 33 -19.03 0.65 -12.09
CA GLY A 33 -18.61 -0.36 -11.12
C GLY A 33 -19.78 -0.99 -10.37
N GLY A 34 -19.46 -1.90 -9.46
CA GLY A 34 -20.39 -2.47 -8.49
C GLY A 34 -20.02 -2.14 -7.04
N GLU A 35 -20.85 -2.55 -6.08
CA GLU A 35 -20.64 -2.28 -4.64
C GLU A 35 -19.26 -2.74 -4.13
N LYS A 36 -18.66 -3.76 -4.75
CA LYS A 36 -17.34 -4.32 -4.41
C LYS A 36 -16.16 -3.48 -4.93
N ASP A 37 -16.39 -2.58 -5.88
CA ASP A 37 -15.34 -1.69 -6.40
C ASP A 37 -15.10 -0.49 -5.48
N HIS A 38 -15.92 -0.33 -4.42
CA HIS A 38 -15.76 0.71 -3.40
C HIS A 38 -14.75 0.38 -2.29
N ASP A 39 -14.23 -0.85 -2.21
CA ASP A 39 -13.29 -1.25 -1.16
C ASP A 39 -11.89 -0.61 -1.31
N GLY A 40 -11.68 0.19 -2.36
CA GLY A 40 -10.42 0.88 -2.65
C GLY A 40 -9.31 -0.03 -3.19
N ILE A 41 -8.10 0.52 -3.29
CA ILE A 41 -6.94 -0.23 -3.81
C ILE A 41 -6.50 -1.31 -2.81
N GLN A 42 -6.57 -2.57 -3.23
CA GLN A 42 -6.06 -3.73 -2.49
C GLN A 42 -4.85 -4.32 -3.20
N LEU A 43 -3.73 -4.48 -2.47
CA LEU A 43 -2.47 -4.92 -3.05
C LEU A 43 -1.68 -5.80 -2.10
N LEU A 44 -1.41 -7.05 -2.51
CA LEU A 44 -0.50 -7.92 -1.77
C LEU A 44 0.94 -7.44 -2.00
N LEU A 45 1.65 -7.09 -0.92
CA LEU A 45 3.03 -6.64 -1.01
C LEU A 45 4.01 -7.80 -0.83
N ILE A 46 3.77 -8.64 0.18
CA ILE A 46 4.57 -9.85 0.43
C ILE A 46 3.73 -10.90 1.17
N SER A 47 3.94 -12.17 0.83
CA SER A 47 3.44 -13.30 1.60
C SER A 47 4.43 -14.45 1.44
N ASP A 48 5.36 -14.56 2.36
CA ASP A 48 6.34 -15.65 2.42
C ASP A 48 6.16 -16.48 3.71
N SER A 49 7.13 -17.34 4.01
CA SER A 49 7.13 -18.19 5.21
C SER A 49 7.23 -17.39 6.51
N ASP A 50 7.76 -16.18 6.45
CA ASP A 50 8.23 -15.42 7.61
C ASP A 50 7.30 -14.23 7.88
N PHE A 51 6.74 -13.65 6.82
CA PHE A 51 6.00 -12.41 6.92
C PHE A 51 4.88 -12.30 5.87
N TYR A 52 3.83 -11.59 6.25
CA TYR A 52 2.75 -11.20 5.35
C TYR A 52 2.46 -9.71 5.54
N LEU A 53 2.30 -9.01 4.40
CA LEU A 53 1.86 -7.62 4.35
C LEU A 53 1.02 -7.39 3.09
N LYS A 54 -0.17 -6.82 3.29
CA LYS A 54 -1.10 -6.43 2.23
C LYS A 54 -1.60 -5.02 2.51
N ILE A 55 -1.64 -4.18 1.49
CA ILE A 55 -2.43 -2.95 1.51
C ILE A 55 -3.90 -3.34 1.26
N THR A 56 -4.78 -3.00 2.19
CA THR A 56 -6.21 -3.33 2.11
C THR A 56 -7.06 -2.16 1.63
N CYS A 57 -6.56 -0.94 1.71
CA CYS A 57 -7.22 0.22 1.13
C CYS A 57 -6.21 1.36 1.02
N ILE A 58 -6.32 2.15 -0.05
CA ILE A 58 -5.69 3.46 -0.17
C ILE A 58 -6.81 4.45 -0.43
N TYR A 59 -6.94 5.48 0.40
CA TYR A 59 -7.95 6.52 0.22
C TYR A 59 -7.45 7.88 0.69
N PHE A 60 -8.11 8.93 0.20
CA PHE A 60 -7.82 10.31 0.56
C PHE A 60 -8.91 10.85 1.47
N ASN A 61 -8.52 11.58 2.51
CA ASN A 61 -9.43 12.36 3.32
C ASN A 61 -9.32 13.83 2.93
N GLU A 62 -10.32 14.33 2.22
CA GLU A 62 -10.37 15.73 1.76
C GLU A 62 -10.41 16.74 2.91
N VAL A 63 -10.89 16.35 4.10
CA VAL A 63 -11.00 17.23 5.27
C VAL A 63 -9.64 17.44 5.93
N THR A 64 -8.84 16.39 6.03
CA THR A 64 -7.52 16.45 6.69
C THR A 64 -6.36 16.67 5.74
N ASP A 65 -6.60 16.56 4.42
CA ASP A 65 -5.58 16.63 3.38
C ASP A 65 -4.51 15.53 3.55
N GLU A 66 -4.99 14.33 3.87
CA GLU A 66 -4.15 13.16 4.17
C GLU A 66 -4.52 11.97 3.28
N MET A 67 -3.48 11.32 2.79
CA MET A 67 -3.57 10.02 2.12
C MET A 67 -3.38 8.94 3.19
N PHE A 68 -4.35 8.03 3.29
CA PHE A 68 -4.35 6.91 4.23
C PHE A 68 -4.09 5.60 3.51
N LEU A 69 -3.21 4.79 4.08
CA LEU A 69 -2.96 3.42 3.67
C LEU A 69 -3.30 2.48 4.82
N ASN A 70 -4.29 1.62 4.57
CA ASN A 70 -4.64 0.53 5.47
C ASN A 70 -3.85 -0.71 5.09
N PHE A 71 -3.34 -1.39 6.11
CA PHE A 71 -2.55 -2.61 5.96
C PHE A 71 -3.12 -3.73 6.79
N ASP A 72 -3.01 -4.94 6.26
CA ASP A 72 -3.04 -6.18 7.02
C ASP A 72 -1.64 -6.77 7.07
N THR A 73 -1.23 -7.22 8.25
CA THR A 73 0.07 -7.85 8.46
C THR A 73 -0.02 -9.07 9.35
N GLN A 74 0.91 -10.01 9.18
CA GLN A 74 1.04 -11.19 10.03
C GLN A 74 2.52 -11.50 10.26
N ASN A 75 2.90 -11.63 11.53
CA ASN A 75 4.20 -12.17 11.90
C ASN A 75 4.15 -13.70 11.89
N LYS A 76 4.93 -14.33 11.01
CA LYS A 76 5.08 -15.80 10.95
C LYS A 76 6.45 -16.26 11.47
N ILE A 77 7.30 -15.34 11.90
CA ILE A 77 8.61 -15.62 12.50
C ILE A 77 8.40 -16.13 13.93
N ASP A 78 9.21 -17.10 14.36
CA ASP A 78 9.25 -17.60 15.75
C ASP A 78 9.95 -16.63 16.72
N ARG A 79 9.60 -15.36 16.66
CA ARG A 79 10.00 -14.32 17.62
C ARG A 79 9.12 -13.09 17.49
N ASN A 80 9.08 -12.28 18.54
CA ASN A 80 8.36 -11.00 18.51
C ASN A 80 9.14 -10.00 17.64
N ILE A 81 8.42 -9.21 16.86
CA ILE A 81 9.01 -8.24 15.94
C ILE A 81 8.42 -6.84 16.09
N ASN A 82 9.21 -5.85 15.72
CA ASN A 82 8.78 -4.48 15.49
C ASN A 82 8.87 -4.18 13.99
N ILE A 83 7.81 -3.62 13.42
CA ILE A 83 7.85 -3.05 12.08
C ILE A 83 8.11 -1.55 12.22
N GLN A 84 9.26 -1.12 11.73
CA GLN A 84 9.63 0.28 11.62
C GLN A 84 9.38 0.75 10.18
N PHE A 85 8.68 1.87 10.03
CA PHE A 85 8.50 2.54 8.74
C PHE A 85 9.66 3.50 8.50
N GLY A 86 10.22 3.45 7.29
CA GLY A 86 11.35 4.27 6.89
C GLY A 86 10.90 5.51 6.10
N GLN A 87 11.58 5.77 5.00
CA GLN A 87 11.16 6.81 4.07
C GLN A 87 10.14 6.26 3.09
N TRP A 88 9.09 7.04 2.85
CA TRP A 88 8.15 6.80 1.78
C TRP A 88 8.37 7.85 0.71
N GLN A 89 8.22 7.46 -0.55
CA GLN A 89 8.28 8.37 -1.68
C GLN A 89 7.01 8.22 -2.50
N ILE A 90 6.33 9.32 -2.78
CA ILE A 90 5.18 9.34 -3.67
C ILE A 90 5.50 10.33 -4.78
N ASP A 91 5.72 9.80 -5.97
CA ASP A 91 6.28 10.50 -7.13
C ASP A 91 7.60 11.22 -6.78
N ASP A 92 7.59 12.54 -6.67
CA ASP A 92 8.74 13.39 -6.36
C ASP A 92 8.83 13.79 -4.88
N ARG A 93 7.81 13.47 -4.06
CA ARG A 93 7.75 13.86 -2.65
C ARG A 93 8.24 12.76 -1.74
N ILE A 94 9.03 13.15 -0.74
CA ILE A 94 9.58 12.25 0.28
C ILE A 94 8.89 12.54 1.62
N TYR A 95 8.43 11.48 2.26
CA TYR A 95 7.81 11.48 3.58
C TYR A 95 8.67 10.63 4.51
N ASN A 96 9.11 11.19 5.63
CA ASN A 96 9.92 10.45 6.60
C ASN A 96 9.04 9.95 7.76
N LEU A 97 8.81 8.63 7.82
CA LEU A 97 8.04 7.99 8.88
C LEU A 97 8.95 7.36 9.96
N SER A 98 10.27 7.59 9.92
CA SER A 98 11.24 6.95 10.81
C SER A 98 11.03 7.23 12.30
N SER A 99 10.40 8.36 12.63
CA SER A 99 10.07 8.77 14.00
C SER A 99 8.73 8.23 14.49
N GLU A 100 7.94 7.59 13.63
CA GLU A 100 6.68 7.02 14.05
C GLU A 100 6.87 5.81 14.96
N LYS A 101 5.88 5.58 15.83
CA LYS A 101 5.88 4.42 16.71
C LYS A 101 5.89 3.14 15.87
N HIS A 102 6.80 2.23 16.21
CA HIS A 102 6.89 0.92 15.59
C HIS A 102 5.62 0.11 15.86
N LEU A 103 5.24 -0.72 14.89
CA LEU A 103 4.17 -1.68 15.08
C LEU A 103 4.74 -2.96 15.68
N TYR A 104 4.40 -3.23 16.94
CA TYR A 104 4.79 -4.46 17.62
C TYR A 104 3.85 -5.61 17.24
N LEU A 105 4.44 -6.75 16.88
CA LEU A 105 3.74 -8.01 16.57
C LEU A 105 4.34 -9.15 17.40
N ASP A 106 3.47 -9.83 18.14
CA ASP A 106 3.83 -11.06 18.84
C ASP A 106 4.20 -12.17 17.84
N LYS A 107 5.01 -13.13 18.29
CA LYS A 107 5.31 -14.34 17.51
C LYS A 107 4.03 -15.10 17.15
N PHE A 108 3.97 -15.61 15.93
CA PHE A 108 2.81 -16.35 15.39
C PHE A 108 1.47 -15.63 15.62
N SER A 109 1.45 -14.31 15.46
CA SER A 109 0.22 -13.54 15.61
C SER A 109 -0.77 -13.90 14.49
N GLY A 110 -2.07 -13.76 14.79
CA GLY A 110 -3.08 -13.65 13.73
C GLY A 110 -2.84 -12.42 12.86
N VAL A 111 -3.63 -12.28 11.80
CA VAL A 111 -3.63 -11.06 10.97
C VAL A 111 -4.04 -9.87 11.84
N ARG A 112 -3.24 -8.81 11.80
CA ARG A 112 -3.52 -7.52 12.44
C ARG A 112 -3.64 -6.44 11.38
N SER A 113 -4.63 -5.57 11.53
CA SER A 113 -4.80 -4.41 10.68
C SER A 113 -4.24 -3.15 11.34
N PHE A 114 -3.63 -2.27 10.56
CA PHE A 114 -3.16 -0.97 11.02
C PHE A 114 -3.22 0.05 9.88
N GLN A 115 -3.09 1.33 10.23
CA GLN A 115 -3.16 2.43 9.28
C GLN A 115 -1.91 3.31 9.38
N LYS A 116 -1.46 3.82 8.24
CA LYS A 116 -0.46 4.88 8.13
C LYS A 116 -1.01 5.99 7.25
N SER A 117 -0.58 7.22 7.51
CA SER A 117 -0.99 8.38 6.72
C SER A 117 0.19 9.28 6.41
N VAL A 118 0.08 9.98 5.29
CA VAL A 118 0.97 11.07 4.91
C VAL A 118 0.15 12.27 4.47
N LYS A 119 0.63 13.47 4.77
CA LYS A 119 -0.05 14.70 4.38
C LYS A 119 0.18 14.96 2.88
N ARG A 120 -0.86 14.77 2.08
CA ARG A 120 -0.82 14.93 0.62
C ARG A 120 -2.18 15.42 0.15
N SER A 121 -2.16 16.33 -0.81
CA SER A 121 -3.39 16.87 -1.36
C SER A 121 -4.14 15.84 -2.18
N TYR A 122 -5.46 15.77 -2.01
CA TYR A 122 -6.34 14.87 -2.76
C TYR A 122 -6.33 15.16 -4.27
N LEU A 123 -5.92 16.37 -4.67
CA LEU A 123 -5.77 16.78 -6.08
C LEU A 123 -4.54 16.18 -6.76
N GLU A 124 -3.62 15.58 -5.99
CA GLU A 124 -2.38 15.02 -6.50
C GLU A 124 -2.53 13.51 -6.70
N GLU A 125 -2.96 13.11 -7.90
CA GLU A 125 -2.81 11.74 -8.40
C GLU A 125 -1.35 11.27 -8.24
N TRP A 126 -1.14 9.96 -8.17
CA TRP A 126 0.20 9.39 -8.04
C TRP A 126 0.39 8.20 -8.97
N ASP A 127 1.56 8.15 -9.60
CA ASP A 127 1.95 7.06 -10.51
C ASP A 127 2.85 6.06 -9.80
N LYS A 128 3.67 6.54 -8.85
CA LYS A 128 4.67 5.73 -8.16
C LYS A 128 4.65 5.96 -6.66
N LEU A 129 4.62 4.86 -5.91
CA LEU A 129 4.72 4.83 -4.46
C LEU A 129 5.85 3.89 -4.04
N ILE A 130 6.81 4.39 -3.27
CA ILE A 130 7.87 3.61 -2.64
C ILE A 130 7.63 3.58 -1.14
N ILE A 131 7.60 2.38 -0.55
CA ILE A 131 7.42 2.16 0.89
C ILE A 131 8.64 1.42 1.43
N GLU A 132 9.39 2.06 2.32
CA GLU A 132 10.43 1.38 3.10
C GLU A 132 9.88 0.89 4.44
N ILE A 133 10.20 -0.37 4.76
CA ILE A 133 9.98 -0.93 6.09
C ILE A 133 11.21 -1.71 6.56
N LYS A 134 11.42 -1.75 7.87
CA LYS A 134 12.36 -2.64 8.53
C LYS A 134 11.61 -3.54 9.50
N ILE A 135 11.95 -4.81 9.48
CA ILE A 135 11.50 -5.78 10.46
C ILE A 135 12.64 -5.95 11.46
N LEU A 136 12.39 -5.60 12.71
CA LEU A 136 13.36 -5.64 13.80
C LEU A 136 12.95 -6.70 14.81
N GLU A 137 13.92 -7.37 15.43
CA GLU A 137 13.65 -8.18 16.61
C GLU A 137 13.24 -7.28 17.77
N ALA A 138 12.11 -7.59 18.43
CA ALA A 138 11.50 -6.65 19.38
C ALA A 138 12.36 -6.36 20.62
N GLU A 139 13.15 -7.34 21.08
CA GLU A 139 13.96 -7.21 22.30
C GLU A 139 15.28 -6.46 22.06
N THR A 140 15.93 -6.72 20.92
CA THR A 140 17.29 -6.23 20.63
C THR A 140 17.30 -5.07 19.64
N ASN A 141 16.19 -4.82 18.94
CA ASN A 141 16.08 -3.93 17.78
C ASN A 141 17.09 -4.26 16.65
N VAL A 142 17.63 -5.49 16.63
CA VAL A 142 18.45 -5.95 15.51
C VAL A 142 17.56 -6.10 14.29
N ILE A 143 18.02 -5.55 13.17
CA ILE A 143 17.35 -5.66 11.88
C ILE A 143 17.36 -7.13 11.46
N ILE A 144 16.17 -7.69 11.22
CA ILE A 144 15.97 -9.01 10.65
C ILE A 144 15.87 -8.90 9.12
N ARG A 145 15.11 -7.90 8.63
CA ARG A 145 14.91 -7.63 7.20
C ARG A 145 14.75 -6.14 6.94
N GLU A 146 15.22 -5.69 5.78
CA GLU A 146 14.94 -4.37 5.24
C GLU A 146 14.25 -4.55 3.89
N LEU A 147 13.04 -4.02 3.76
CA LEU A 147 12.19 -4.20 2.58
C LEU A 147 11.87 -2.82 1.97
N GLU A 148 11.89 -2.76 0.65
CA GLU A 148 11.44 -1.61 -0.13
C GLU A 148 10.45 -2.08 -1.18
N PHE A 149 9.22 -1.61 -1.10
CA PHE A 149 8.18 -1.90 -2.09
C PHE A 149 8.11 -0.75 -3.08
N GLN A 150 8.31 -1.04 -4.37
CA GLN A 150 8.15 -0.08 -5.45
C GLN A 150 6.85 -0.38 -6.19
N ILE A 151 5.81 0.37 -5.86
CA ILE A 151 4.46 0.22 -6.42
C ILE A 151 4.32 1.20 -7.59
N ILE A 152 4.00 0.69 -8.77
CA ILE A 152 3.82 1.48 -9.99
C ILE A 152 2.41 1.24 -10.54
N GLN A 153 1.66 2.31 -10.75
CA GLN A 153 0.38 2.25 -11.44
C GLN A 153 0.61 1.97 -12.93
N HIS A 154 -0.09 0.96 -13.46
CA HIS A 154 -0.05 0.62 -14.87
C HIS A 154 -1.44 0.77 -15.47
N TYR A 155 -1.64 1.88 -16.18
CA TYR A 155 -2.92 2.20 -16.79
C TYR A 155 -3.13 1.43 -18.09
N THR A 156 -4.25 0.73 -18.17
CA THR A 156 -4.74 0.11 -19.40
C THR A 156 -5.99 0.84 -19.86
N GLN A 157 -5.98 1.40 -21.07
CA GLN A 157 -7.17 1.97 -21.70
C GLN A 157 -8.05 0.84 -22.22
N ILE A 158 -9.31 0.79 -21.80
CA ILE A 158 -10.20 -0.33 -22.15
C ILE A 158 -11.03 -0.06 -23.42
N PHE A 159 -11.46 1.18 -23.67
CA PHE A 159 -12.13 1.64 -24.91
C PHE A 159 -12.20 3.16 -24.99
#